data_AF-A0A929F5R3-F1
#
_entry.id   AF-A0A929F5R3-F1
#
_cell.length_a   1.000
_cell.length_b   1.000
_cell.length_c   1.000
_cell.angle_alpha   90.00
_cell.angle_beta   90.00
_cell.angle_gamma   90.00
#
_symmetry.space_group_name_H-M   'P 1'
#
loop_
_entity.id
_entity.type
_entity.pdbx_description
1 polymer ?
#
loop_
_entity_poly.entity_id
_entity_poly.type
_entity_poly.pdbx_seq_one_letter_code
_entity_poly.pdbx_strand_id
1 'polypeptide(L)'
;MSPVVNGKTHHFSSKGMYNGLVLLGDQESGSYWDHITGKCVYGPLEGYKLEKFPLLQMNVAQALLSCPDVQVAISKLTFAPRMIAFFMEWSRKSKRGFLPPVFKKT
;
A
#
# COMPACT_ATOMS: atom_id res chain seq x y z
N MET A 1 -8.51 6.49 1.26
CA MET A 1 -9.59 7.11 2.06
C MET A 1 -8.94 7.82 3.24
N SER A 2 -9.53 8.90 3.72
CA SER A 2 -9.08 9.55 4.94
C SER A 2 -9.40 8.66 6.16
N PRO A 3 -8.46 8.46 7.10
CA PRO A 3 -8.74 7.78 8.36
C PRO A 3 -9.47 8.69 9.37
N VAL A 4 -9.88 9.90 8.96
CA VAL A 4 -10.54 10.86 9.84
C VAL A 4 -12.05 10.64 9.81
N VAL A 5 -12.64 10.38 10.98
CA VAL A 5 -14.07 10.26 11.19
C VAL A 5 -14.49 11.29 12.24
N ASN A 6 -15.47 12.15 11.92
CA ASN A 6 -15.93 13.23 12.80
C ASN A 6 -14.78 14.09 13.37
N GLY A 7 -13.79 14.39 12.53
CA GLY A 7 -12.64 15.23 12.91
C GLY A 7 -11.59 14.54 13.79
N LYS A 8 -11.71 13.24 14.07
CA LYS A 8 -10.72 12.45 14.82
C LYS A 8 -10.10 11.39 13.93
N THR A 9 -8.80 11.15 14.08
CA THR A 9 -8.11 10.05 13.41
C THR A 9 -8.50 8.73 14.06
N HIS A 10 -8.98 7.78 13.26
CA HIS A 10 -9.31 6.43 13.67
C HIS A 10 -8.29 5.42 13.08
N HIS A 11 -8.15 4.27 13.73
CA HIS A 11 -7.24 3.20 13.34
C HIS A 11 -8.00 1.99 12.82
N PHE A 12 -7.77 1.69 11.54
CA PHE A 12 -8.42 0.58 10.85
C PHE A 12 -7.48 -0.61 10.72
N SER A 13 -8.01 -1.81 10.94
CA SER A 13 -7.29 -3.06 10.66
C SER A 13 -8.21 -4.07 9.99
N SER A 14 -7.63 -5.00 9.23
CA SER A 14 -8.39 -6.13 8.69
C SER A 14 -8.97 -6.95 9.84
N LYS A 15 -10.28 -7.15 9.86
CA LYS A 15 -10.97 -7.95 10.90
C LYS A 15 -11.66 -9.20 10.35
N GLY A 16 -11.78 -9.33 9.04
CA GLY A 16 -12.41 -10.51 8.43
C GLY A 16 -12.71 -10.29 6.96
N MET A 17 -13.59 -11.15 6.44
CA MET A 17 -14.07 -11.09 5.06
C MET A 17 -15.60 -11.02 5.04
N TYR A 18 -16.12 -10.20 4.13
CA TYR A 18 -17.54 -10.07 3.86
C TYR A 18 -17.75 -9.96 2.35
N ASN A 19 -18.63 -10.79 1.77
CA ASN A 19 -18.86 -10.88 0.32
C ASN A 19 -17.56 -11.03 -0.50
N GLY A 20 -16.61 -11.82 0.01
CA GLY A 20 -15.32 -12.06 -0.66
C GLY A 20 -14.31 -10.91 -0.58
N LEU A 21 -14.62 -9.85 0.15
CA LEU A 21 -13.77 -8.67 0.33
C LEU A 21 -13.33 -8.52 1.78
N VAL A 22 -12.16 -7.94 2.01
CA VAL A 22 -11.67 -7.62 3.36
C VAL A 22 -12.58 -6.58 4.01
N LEU A 23 -12.90 -6.81 5.28
CA LEU A 23 -13.65 -5.88 6.13
C LEU A 23 -12.68 -5.16 7.07
N LEU A 24 -12.75 -3.83 7.09
CA LEU A 24 -11.96 -3.00 8.00
C LEU A 24 -12.72 -2.87 9.32
N GLY A 25 -12.08 -3.20 10.43
CA GLY A 25 -12.57 -2.83 11.76
C GLY A 25 -11.90 -1.57 12.25
N ASP A 26 -12.72 -0.63 12.72
CA ASP A 26 -12.36 0.58 13.42
C ASP A 26 -12.12 0.29 14.90
N GLN A 27 -10.92 0.56 15.40
CA GLN A 27 -10.54 0.27 16.79
C GLN A 27 -11.22 1.19 17.80
N GLU A 28 -11.54 2.42 17.41
CA GLU A 28 -12.12 3.43 18.29
C GLU A 28 -13.63 3.24 18.47
N SER A 29 -14.35 2.91 17.40
CA SER A 29 -15.81 2.76 17.46
C SER A 29 -16.29 1.31 17.51
N GLY A 30 -15.44 0.34 17.18
CA GLY A 30 -15.84 -1.05 16.99
C GLY A 30 -16.69 -1.27 15.73
N SER A 31 -16.79 -0.26 14.85
CA SER A 31 -17.56 -0.35 13.61
C SER A 31 -16.77 -1.06 12.50
N TYR A 32 -17.50 -1.60 11.52
CA TYR A 32 -16.95 -2.32 10.39
C TYR A 32 -17.26 -1.62 9.07
N TRP A 33 -16.25 -1.57 8.22
CA TRP A 33 -16.23 -0.73 7.04
C TRP A 33 -15.82 -1.53 5.81
N ASP A 34 -16.52 -1.27 4.71
CA ASP A 34 -16.16 -1.79 3.39
C ASP A 34 -14.92 -1.06 2.88
N HIS A 35 -13.83 -1.79 2.63
CA HIS A 35 -12.52 -1.22 2.30
C HIS A 35 -12.45 -0.56 0.91
N ILE A 36 -13.41 -0.86 0.02
CA ILE A 36 -13.45 -0.35 -1.36
C ILE A 36 -14.25 0.95 -1.43
N THR A 37 -15.41 0.97 -0.80
CA THR A 37 -16.36 2.07 -0.84
C THR A 37 -16.15 3.06 0.30
N GLY A 38 -15.56 2.61 1.40
CA GLY A 38 -15.37 3.38 2.63
C GLY A 38 -16.65 3.53 3.44
N LYS A 39 -17.70 2.77 3.14
CA LYS A 39 -18.97 2.83 3.87
C LYS A 39 -18.88 1.99 5.14
N CYS A 40 -19.36 2.52 6.26
CA CYS A 40 -19.60 1.74 7.45
C CYS A 40 -20.82 0.85 7.23
N VAL A 41 -20.61 -0.46 7.25
CA VAL A 41 -21.63 -1.47 6.96
C VAL A 41 -22.22 -2.08 8.23
N TYR A 42 -21.57 -1.92 9.38
CA TYR A 42 -22.07 -2.44 10.66
C TYR A 42 -21.43 -1.71 11.85
N GLY A 43 -22.17 -1.59 12.96
CA GLY A 43 -21.67 -1.02 14.22
C GLY A 43 -22.14 0.42 14.48
N PRO A 44 -21.62 1.08 15.53
CA PRO A 44 -22.13 2.39 15.98
C PRO A 44 -22.12 3.50 14.93
N LEU A 45 -21.26 3.40 13.92
CA LEU A 45 -21.14 4.39 12.84
C LEU A 45 -21.80 3.95 11.54
N GLU A 46 -22.71 2.96 11.57
CA GLU A 46 -23.39 2.47 10.36
C GLU A 46 -24.01 3.62 9.54
N GLY A 47 -23.82 3.56 8.22
CA GLY A 47 -24.26 4.60 7.28
C GLY A 47 -23.25 5.72 7.06
N TYR A 48 -22.25 5.90 7.94
CA TYR A 48 -21.14 6.81 7.69
C TYR A 48 -20.30 6.36 6.49
N LYS A 49 -19.57 7.32 5.91
CA LYS A 49 -18.68 7.06 4.78
C LYS A 49 -17.39 7.84 4.95
N LEU A 50 -16.27 7.15 4.81
CA LEU A 50 -14.95 7.77 4.83
C LEU A 50 -14.79 8.72 3.63
N GLU A 51 -14.11 9.82 3.86
CA GLU A 51 -13.77 10.76 2.80
C GLU A 51 -12.82 10.10 1.80
N LYS A 52 -13.12 10.27 0.50
CA LYS A 52 -12.25 9.78 -0.56
C LYS A 52 -11.09 10.76 -0.74
N PHE A 53 -9.88 10.22 -0.69
CA PHE A 53 -8.67 10.96 -1.04
C PHE A 53 -8.19 10.49 -2.40
N PRO A 54 -7.92 11.39 -3.36
CA PRO A 54 -7.41 11.00 -4.67
C PRO A 54 -5.99 10.43 -4.52
N LEU A 55 -5.80 9.20 -4.98
CA LEU A 55 -4.47 8.62 -5.13
C LEU A 55 -3.99 8.92 -6.55
N LEU A 56 -3.09 9.89 -6.70
CA LEU A 56 -2.45 10.16 -7.98
C LEU A 56 -1.23 9.25 -8.14
N GLN A 57 -1.25 8.39 -9.15
CA GLN A 57 -0.06 7.67 -9.56
C GLN A 57 0.83 8.62 -10.37
N MET A 58 2.07 8.81 -9.92
CA MET A 58 3.05 9.65 -10.60
C MET A 58 4.46 9.10 -10.37
N ASN A 59 5.40 9.45 -11.25
CA ASN A 59 6.82 9.16 -11.05
C ASN A 59 7.50 10.22 -10.17
N VAL A 60 8.75 9.96 -9.78
CA VAL A 60 9.52 10.86 -8.89
C VAL A 60 9.72 12.25 -9.52
N ALA A 61 9.92 12.34 -10.84
CA ALA A 61 10.09 13.63 -11.51
C ALA A 61 8.83 14.49 -11.41
N GLN A 62 7.65 13.88 -11.58
CA GLN A 62 6.36 14.56 -11.41
C GLN A 62 6.10 14.98 -9.95
N ALA A 63 6.51 14.16 -8.98
CA ALA A 63 6.37 14.49 -7.56
C ALA A 63 7.22 15.71 -7.16
N LEU A 64 8.47 15.78 -7.64
CA LEU A 64 9.37 16.91 -7.41
C LEU A 64 8.83 18.22 -8.03
N LEU A 65 8.13 18.13 -9.16
CA LEU A 65 7.47 19.28 -9.77
C LEU A 65 6.22 19.74 -9.00
N SER A 66 5.44 18.80 -8.46
CA SER A 66 4.15 19.09 -7.81
C SER A 66 4.30 19.50 -6.34
N CYS A 67 5.30 18.95 -5.65
CA CYS A 67 5.65 19.27 -4.26
C CYS A 67 7.16 19.50 -4.16
N PRO A 68 7.64 20.74 -4.31
CA PRO A 68 9.08 21.04 -4.30
C PRO A 68 9.81 20.60 -3.02
N ASP A 69 9.11 20.60 -1.88
CA ASP A 69 9.66 20.19 -0.57
C ASP A 69 9.59 18.68 -0.31
N VAL A 70 9.16 17.87 -1.29
CA VAL A 70 9.04 16.42 -1.13
C VAL A 70 10.41 15.78 -0.92
N GLN A 71 10.54 14.97 0.12
CA GLN A 71 11.76 14.23 0.40
C GLN A 71 11.78 12.91 -0.38
N VAL A 72 12.85 12.67 -1.14
CA VAL A 72 13.04 11.43 -1.89
C VAL A 72 14.14 10.60 -1.24
N ALA A 73 13.75 9.47 -0.66
CA ALA A 73 14.70 8.49 -0.14
C ALA A 73 15.15 7.54 -1.27
N ILE A 74 16.45 7.55 -1.60
CA ILE A 74 17.05 6.61 -2.55
C ILE A 74 17.93 5.63 -1.77
N SER A 75 17.52 4.37 -1.74
CA SER A 75 18.35 3.31 -1.17
C SER A 75 19.51 3.00 -2.12
N LYS A 76 20.74 3.29 -1.69
CA LYS A 76 21.93 2.83 -2.40
C LYS A 76 22.18 1.37 -2.03
N LEU A 77 22.00 0.47 -3.00
CA LEU A 77 22.41 -0.92 -2.86
C LEU A 77 23.91 -0.98 -2.56
N THR A 78 24.29 -1.72 -1.52
CA THR A 78 25.69 -2.06 -1.27
C THR A 78 26.23 -2.92 -2.42
N PHE A 79 27.55 -3.11 -2.48
CA PHE A 79 28.22 -3.77 -3.62
C PHE A 79 27.62 -5.13 -3.98
N ALA A 80 27.42 -6.03 -3.01
CA ALA A 80 26.90 -7.36 -3.26
C ALA A 80 25.46 -7.38 -3.82
N PRO A 81 24.47 -6.69 -3.21
CA PRO A 81 23.13 -6.53 -3.81
C PRO A 81 23.14 -5.89 -5.20
N ARG A 82 24.05 -4.94 -5.46
CA ARG A 82 24.20 -4.32 -6.78
C ARG A 82 24.65 -5.32 -7.84
N MET A 83 25.57 -6.22 -7.50
CA MET A 83 25.99 -7.31 -8.40
C MET A 83 24.85 -8.30 -8.65
N ILE A 84 24.09 -8.68 -7.62
CA ILE A 84 22.93 -9.57 -7.76
C ILE A 84 21.88 -8.94 -8.70
N ALA A 85 21.56 -7.66 -8.51
CA ALA A 85 20.61 -6.94 -9.36
C ALA A 85 21.06 -6.90 -10.83
N PHE A 86 22.36 -6.69 -11.08
CA PHE A 86 22.93 -6.74 -12.43
C PHE A 86 22.72 -8.10 -13.10
N PHE A 87 23.05 -9.20 -12.41
CA PHE A 87 22.87 -10.55 -12.96
C PHE A 87 21.40 -10.91 -13.14
N MET A 88 20.51 -10.46 -12.25
CA MET A 88 19.05 -10.63 -12.43
C MET A 88 18.55 -9.90 -13.67
N GLU A 89 19.00 -8.66 -13.92
CA GLU A 89 18.57 -7.90 -15.10
C GLU A 89 19.13 -8.48 -16.41
N TRP A 90 20.38 -8.97 -16.39
CA TRP A 90 20.96 -9.70 -17.52
C TRP A 90 20.19 -11.00 -17.81
N SER A 91 19.87 -11.76 -16.76
CA SER A 91 19.09 -12.97 -16.86
C SER A 91 17.64 -12.72 -17.29
N ARG A 92 17.01 -11.61 -16.88
CA ARG A 92 15.68 -11.23 -17.34
C ARG A 92 15.65 -11.00 -18.86
N LYS A 93 16.74 -10.43 -19.41
CA LYS A 93 16.91 -10.18 -20.85
C LYS A 93 17.31 -11.43 -21.63
N SER A 94 18.04 -12.34 -20.98
CA SER A 94 18.31 -13.68 -21.49
C SER A 94 17.06 -14.55 -21.32
N LYS A 95 16.71 -15.44 -22.24
CA LYS A 95 15.60 -16.38 -22.00
C LYS A 95 15.91 -17.43 -20.91
N ARG A 96 17.06 -17.31 -20.22
CA ARG A 96 17.49 -18.17 -19.11
C ARG A 96 17.27 -17.42 -17.80
N GLY A 97 16.28 -17.85 -17.03
CA GLY A 97 16.01 -17.33 -15.69
C GLY A 97 17.14 -17.64 -14.70
N PHE A 98 17.45 -16.68 -13.84
CA PHE A 98 18.43 -16.74 -12.77
C PHE A 98 17.70 -16.39 -11.48
N LEU A 99 17.73 -17.33 -10.55
CA LEU A 99 17.18 -17.15 -9.22
C LEU A 99 18.36 -17.02 -8.26
N PRO A 100 18.45 -15.94 -7.45
CA PRO A 100 19.50 -15.83 -6.46
C PRO A 100 19.44 -17.02 -5.49
N PRO A 101 20.59 -17.55 -5.04
CA PRO A 101 20.66 -18.83 -4.32
C PRO A 101 19.91 -18.86 -2.99
N VAL A 102 19.58 -17.71 -2.41
CA VAL A 102 18.78 -17.61 -1.17
C VAL A 102 17.30 -17.94 -1.40
N PHE A 103 16.81 -17.80 -2.64
CA PHE A 103 15.43 -18.13 -3.00
C PHE A 103 15.37 -19.61 -3.42
N LYS A 104 14.65 -20.42 -2.65
CA LYS A 104 14.35 -21.79 -3.03
C LYS A 104 13.28 -21.79 -4.12
N LYS A 105 13.50 -22.57 -5.17
CA LYS A 105 12.46 -22.87 -6.16
C LYS A 105 11.44 -23.76 -5.47
N THR A 106 10.23 -23.24 -5.26
CA THR A 106 9.06 -24.03 -4.84
C THR A 106 8.60 -24.96 -5.95
#